data_AF-A0AA39HUQ1-F1
#
_entry.id   AF-A0AA39HUQ1-F1
#
_cell.length_a   1.000
_cell.length_b   1.000
_cell.length_c   1.000
_cell.angle_alpha   90.00
_cell.angle_beta   90.00
_cell.angle_gamma   90.00
#
_symmetry.space_group_name_H-M   'P 1'
#
loop_
_entity.id
_entity.type
_entity.pdbx_description
1 polymer ?
#
loop_
_entity_poly.entity_id
_entity_poly.type
_entity_poly.pdbx_seq_one_letter_code
_entity_poly.pdbx_strand_id
1 'polypeptide(L)'
;MDQPPFAVMLMNVNGYLTYPVFFICALTLFLSLFVVPSSLARIYCANIALPGFLSTLIYICATVFQTGLFDDDGPEPHSFPEKIRGFHQFLRAFSQHEYIYFSTLTVILAYIGYAKPFFFQQIMEKRTVTVLFLVGYVWSAITVIFVLPRVFAVHFLEIMRADSNFVPPQMATIAMFLILYFVMLVFYAMTVLKIRTHKVLITSGSSSNLIRKRWNVLISILIYCTPPNIFVGLALAGYICDASIEIQDLWNPDQWPSIEALEKWLATGDNCSNIRVLSQASTNIRLFVTSFTALIAFREYRKSIVRGMAVVWNAALVRILPSSIRSKMHISSPVFIVHSTAISSNT
;
A
#
# COMPACT_ATOMS: atom_id res chain seq x y z
N MET A 1 -11.84 28.56 14.05
CA MET A 1 -12.83 27.51 14.31
C MET A 1 -12.07 26.26 14.72
N ASP A 2 -12.41 25.66 15.85
CA ASP A 2 -11.64 24.54 16.39
C ASP A 2 -12.06 23.25 15.68
N GLN A 3 -11.14 22.65 14.92
CA GLN A 3 -11.34 21.30 14.39
C GLN A 3 -11.59 20.33 15.57
N PRO A 4 -12.46 19.32 15.40
CA PRO A 4 -12.72 18.37 16.47
C PRO A 4 -11.38 17.70 16.88
N PRO A 5 -11.12 17.54 18.18
CA PRO A 5 -9.81 17.09 18.68
C PRO A 5 -9.38 15.73 18.09
N PHE A 6 -10.35 14.88 17.73
CA PHE A 6 -10.12 13.62 17.06
C PHE A 6 -9.54 13.78 15.64
N ALA A 7 -10.03 14.73 14.84
CA ALA A 7 -9.51 15.00 13.50
C ALA A 7 -8.06 15.50 13.56
N VAL A 8 -7.78 16.42 14.49
CA VAL A 8 -6.42 16.94 14.74
C VAL A 8 -5.47 15.81 15.15
N MET A 9 -5.90 14.93 16.06
CA MET A 9 -5.11 13.75 16.45
C MET A 9 -4.79 12.86 15.23
N LEU A 10 -5.77 12.58 14.37
CA LEU A 10 -5.58 11.74 13.19
C LEU A 10 -4.64 12.39 12.15
N MET A 11 -4.75 13.70 11.93
CA MET A 11 -3.84 14.43 11.05
C MET A 11 -2.40 14.38 11.57
N ASN A 12 -2.22 14.57 12.89
CA ASN A 12 -0.91 14.44 13.54
C ASN A 12 -0.34 13.03 13.37
N VAL A 13 -1.13 11.99 13.66
CA VAL A 13 -0.72 10.58 13.46
C VAL A 13 -0.33 10.34 12.00
N ASN A 14 -1.12 10.86 11.05
CA ASN A 14 -0.81 10.73 9.63
C ASN A 14 0.54 11.38 9.28
N GLY A 15 0.81 12.59 9.80
CA GLY A 15 2.10 13.28 9.64
C GLY A 15 3.27 12.46 10.19
N TYR A 16 3.18 12.04 11.46
CA TYR A 16 4.22 11.26 12.12
C TYR A 16 4.49 9.91 11.45
N LEU A 17 3.46 9.24 10.94
CA LEU A 17 3.63 7.95 10.25
C LEU A 17 4.26 8.06 8.86
N THR A 18 4.35 9.26 8.27
CA THR A 18 4.96 9.44 6.95
C THR A 18 6.43 8.98 6.92
N TYR A 19 7.21 9.32 7.95
CA TYR A 19 8.63 8.95 8.01
C TYR A 19 8.86 7.45 8.23
N PRO A 20 8.18 6.76 9.17
CA PRO A 20 8.24 5.30 9.26
C PRO A 20 7.78 4.59 7.99
N VAL A 21 6.71 5.07 7.34
CA VAL A 21 6.24 4.51 6.05
C VAL A 21 7.34 4.62 5.00
N PHE A 22 7.93 5.80 4.83
CA PHE A 22 9.04 6.01 3.91
C PHE A 22 10.18 5.01 4.14
N PHE A 23 10.64 4.89 5.39
CA PHE A 23 11.73 3.98 5.74
C PHE A 23 11.39 2.51 5.46
N ILE A 24 10.20 2.06 5.87
CA ILE A 24 9.78 0.66 5.71
C ILE A 24 9.56 0.33 4.22
N CYS A 25 8.97 1.25 3.44
CA CYS A 25 8.82 1.06 2.00
C CYS A 25 10.18 1.02 1.30
N ALA A 26 11.11 1.93 1.64
CA ALA A 26 12.47 1.92 1.12
C ALA A 26 13.21 0.61 1.45
N LEU A 27 13.11 0.14 2.70
CA LEU A 27 13.67 -1.14 3.12
C LEU A 27 13.04 -2.32 2.36
N THR A 28 11.71 -2.31 2.18
CA THR A 28 10.99 -3.36 1.46
C THR A 28 11.43 -3.40 -0.01
N LEU A 29 11.56 -2.25 -0.67
CA LEU A 29 12.06 -2.13 -2.04
C LEU A 29 13.52 -2.60 -2.13
N PHE A 30 14.39 -2.15 -1.24
CA PHE A 30 15.79 -2.58 -1.19
C PHE A 30 15.91 -4.11 -1.05
N LEU A 31 15.18 -4.69 -0.10
CA LEU A 31 15.16 -6.14 0.08
C LEU A 31 14.61 -6.85 -1.16
N SER A 32 13.54 -6.32 -1.77
CA SER A 32 12.93 -6.89 -2.97
C SER A 32 13.85 -6.87 -4.19
N LEU A 33 14.61 -5.80 -4.37
CA LEU A 33 15.46 -5.62 -5.55
C LEU A 33 16.78 -6.38 -5.42
N PHE A 34 17.38 -6.39 -4.23
CA PHE A 34 18.78 -6.82 -4.07
C PHE A 34 18.98 -8.09 -3.24
N VAL A 35 18.06 -8.46 -2.34
CA VAL A 35 18.32 -9.49 -1.32
C VAL A 35 17.39 -10.69 -1.43
N VAL A 36 16.11 -10.45 -1.67
CA VAL A 36 15.07 -11.48 -1.70
C VAL A 36 15.04 -12.14 -3.09
N PRO A 37 15.12 -13.48 -3.17
CA PRO A 37 15.06 -14.20 -4.44
C PRO A 37 13.70 -14.03 -5.12
N SER A 38 13.63 -14.26 -6.43
CA SER A 38 12.39 -14.07 -7.19
C SER A 38 11.25 -14.96 -6.68
N SER A 39 10.24 -14.32 -6.09
CA SER A 39 9.01 -14.95 -5.60
C SER A 39 7.81 -14.05 -5.88
N LEU A 40 6.59 -14.63 -5.89
CA LEU A 40 5.35 -13.84 -6.04
C LEU A 40 5.21 -12.81 -4.93
N ALA A 41 5.52 -13.20 -3.68
CA ALA A 41 5.49 -12.33 -2.52
C ALA A 41 6.43 -11.13 -2.70
N ARG A 42 7.63 -11.35 -3.27
CA ARG A 42 8.57 -10.28 -3.60
C ARG A 42 7.99 -9.28 -4.58
N ILE A 43 7.49 -9.75 -5.72
CA ILE A 43 6.91 -8.89 -6.77
C ILE A 43 5.77 -8.06 -6.19
N TYR A 44 4.86 -8.71 -5.47
CA TYR A 44 3.72 -8.06 -4.85
C TYR A 44 4.10 -7.00 -3.81
N CYS A 45 5.01 -7.33 -2.88
CA CYS A 45 5.45 -6.38 -1.86
C CYS A 45 6.18 -5.18 -2.48
N ALA A 46 6.99 -5.40 -3.52
CA ALA A 46 7.68 -4.33 -4.24
C ALA A 46 6.69 -3.39 -4.93
N ASN A 47 5.68 -3.96 -5.60
CA ASN A 47 4.66 -3.19 -6.29
C ASN A 47 3.86 -2.31 -5.32
N ILE A 48 3.36 -2.86 -4.21
CA ILE A 48 2.66 -2.07 -3.18
C ILE A 48 3.56 -1.02 -2.50
N ALA A 49 4.83 -1.36 -2.25
CA ALA A 49 5.75 -0.45 -1.57
C ALA A 49 6.19 0.73 -2.46
N LEU A 50 6.16 0.57 -3.79
CA LEU A 50 6.68 1.57 -4.72
C LEU A 50 5.88 2.90 -4.69
N PRO A 51 4.55 2.94 -4.87
CA PRO A 51 3.81 4.18 -4.77
C PRO A 51 3.82 4.78 -3.36
N GLY A 52 3.80 3.94 -2.32
CA GLY A 52 3.94 4.39 -0.93
C GLY A 52 5.28 5.10 -0.71
N PHE A 53 6.37 4.53 -1.23
CA PHE A 53 7.70 5.16 -1.23
C PHE A 53 7.70 6.48 -2.00
N LEU A 54 7.17 6.52 -3.22
CA LEU A 54 7.16 7.74 -4.04
C LEU A 54 6.32 8.86 -3.42
N SER A 55 5.13 8.53 -2.91
CA SER A 55 4.24 9.48 -2.24
C SER A 55 4.91 10.08 -1.00
N THR A 56 5.48 9.24 -0.13
CA THR A 56 6.16 9.73 1.09
C THR A 56 7.47 10.45 0.80
N LEU A 57 8.22 10.05 -0.24
CA LEU A 57 9.42 10.75 -0.69
C LEU A 57 9.09 12.18 -1.12
N ILE A 58 8.06 12.37 -1.95
CA ILE A 58 7.65 13.70 -2.42
C ILE A 58 7.20 14.56 -1.24
N TYR A 59 6.44 14.01 -0.30
CA TYR A 59 6.04 14.74 0.91
C TYR A 59 7.24 15.20 1.75
N ILE A 60 8.22 14.31 1.96
CA ILE A 60 9.44 14.63 2.72
C ILE A 60 10.25 15.69 1.98
N CYS A 61 10.44 15.55 0.66
CA CYS A 61 11.14 16.55 -0.14
C CYS A 61 10.45 17.92 -0.07
N ALA A 62 9.13 17.98 -0.26
CA ALA A 62 8.37 19.23 -0.19
C ALA A 62 8.47 19.90 1.20
N THR A 63 8.46 19.10 2.27
CA THR A 63 8.64 19.59 3.65
C THR A 63 10.07 20.10 3.90
N VAL A 64 11.09 19.36 3.47
CA VAL A 64 12.52 19.71 3.71
C VAL A 64 12.96 20.91 2.90
N PHE A 65 12.54 21.01 1.64
CA PHE A 65 12.91 22.12 0.76
C PHE A 65 12.04 23.37 0.97
N GLN A 66 11.17 23.38 1.99
CA GLN A 66 10.32 24.52 2.38
C GLN A 66 9.65 25.20 1.19
N THR A 67 9.17 24.41 0.24
CA THR A 67 8.64 24.93 -1.03
C THR A 67 7.32 25.71 -0.89
N GLY A 68 6.91 26.12 0.32
CA GLY A 68 5.59 26.70 0.62
C GLY A 68 4.43 25.76 0.24
N LEU A 69 4.73 24.50 -0.06
CA LEU A 69 3.83 23.57 -0.76
C LEU A 69 2.62 23.15 0.09
N PHE A 70 2.76 23.31 1.40
CA PHE A 70 1.76 23.00 2.42
C PHE A 70 1.50 24.19 3.36
N ASP A 71 2.02 25.38 3.05
CA ASP A 71 1.69 26.59 3.78
C ASP A 71 0.30 27.09 3.33
N ASP A 72 -0.48 27.64 4.26
CA ASP A 72 -1.90 27.99 4.05
C ASP A 72 -2.13 29.18 3.10
N ASP A 73 -1.09 29.93 2.74
CA ASP A 73 -1.19 31.18 1.97
C ASP A 73 -1.53 30.98 0.47
N GLY A 74 -1.97 29.79 0.07
CA GLY A 74 -2.59 29.54 -1.24
C GLY A 74 -1.67 29.85 -2.42
N PRO A 75 -0.86 28.89 -2.91
CA PRO A 75 0.00 29.15 -4.07
C PRO A 75 -0.85 29.57 -5.27
N GLU A 76 -0.31 30.46 -6.11
CA GLU A 76 -1.00 30.89 -7.34
C GLU A 76 -1.46 29.66 -8.15
N PRO A 77 -2.70 29.69 -8.67
CA PRO A 77 -3.19 28.63 -9.53
C PRO A 77 -2.23 28.46 -10.72
N HIS A 78 -1.85 27.22 -11.01
CA HIS A 78 -0.86 26.78 -12.01
C HIS A 78 0.62 26.87 -11.61
N SER A 79 0.93 27.25 -10.37
CA SER A 79 2.32 27.25 -9.90
C SER A 79 2.91 25.82 -9.82
N PHE A 80 4.23 25.71 -9.95
CA PHE A 80 4.94 24.43 -9.82
C PHE A 80 4.66 23.70 -8.48
N PRO A 81 4.59 24.39 -7.33
CA PRO A 81 4.17 23.79 -6.06
C PRO A 81 2.79 23.14 -6.10
N GLU A 82 1.81 23.75 -6.77
CA GLU A 82 0.46 23.20 -6.90
C GLU A 82 0.46 21.90 -7.72
N LYS A 83 1.21 21.87 -8.83
CA LYS A 83 1.36 20.65 -9.65
C LYS A 83 2.03 19.51 -8.86
N ILE A 84 3.04 19.81 -8.04
CA ILE A 84 3.64 18.82 -7.15
C ILE A 84 2.61 18.34 -6.11
N ARG A 85 1.82 19.24 -5.54
CA ARG A 85 0.77 18.89 -4.57
C ARG A 85 -0.26 17.95 -5.21
N GLY A 86 -0.73 18.27 -6.41
CA GLY A 86 -1.63 17.43 -7.20
C GLY A 86 -1.01 16.06 -7.51
N PHE A 87 0.26 16.02 -7.90
CA PHE A 87 0.97 14.75 -8.16
C PHE A 87 1.17 13.92 -6.89
N HIS A 88 1.47 14.55 -5.75
CA HIS A 88 1.52 13.89 -4.45
C HIS A 88 0.16 13.30 -4.05
N GLN A 89 -0.92 14.07 -4.21
CA GLN A 89 -2.29 13.60 -3.97
C GLN A 89 -2.65 12.44 -4.89
N PHE A 90 -2.24 12.51 -6.18
CA PHE A 90 -2.40 11.42 -7.14
C PHE A 90 -1.69 10.17 -6.65
N LEU A 91 -0.40 10.23 -6.33
CA LEU A 91 0.36 9.07 -5.86
C LEU A 91 -0.19 8.49 -4.55
N ARG A 92 -0.67 9.35 -3.66
CA ARG A 92 -1.32 8.93 -2.42
C ARG A 92 -2.60 8.15 -2.74
N ALA A 93 -3.52 8.72 -3.51
CA ALA A 93 -4.75 8.04 -3.93
C ALA A 93 -4.43 6.75 -4.72
N PHE A 94 -3.44 6.82 -5.61
CA PHE A 94 -2.95 5.68 -6.40
C PHE A 94 -2.50 4.53 -5.50
N SER A 95 -1.69 4.80 -4.48
CA SER A 95 -1.29 3.78 -3.49
C SER A 95 -2.49 3.16 -2.77
N GLN A 96 -3.57 3.93 -2.58
CA GLN A 96 -4.77 3.43 -1.92
C GLN A 96 -5.59 2.51 -2.82
N HIS A 97 -5.79 2.91 -4.06
CA HIS A 97 -6.59 2.17 -5.03
C HIS A 97 -5.82 0.95 -5.54
N GLU A 98 -4.53 1.05 -5.79
CA GLU A 98 -3.68 -0.08 -6.18
C GLU A 98 -3.76 -1.24 -5.18
N TYR A 99 -3.77 -0.91 -3.88
CA TYR A 99 -3.83 -1.93 -2.84
C TYR A 99 -5.05 -2.85 -3.01
N ILE A 100 -6.25 -2.35 -3.31
CA ILE A 100 -7.44 -3.22 -3.42
C ILE A 100 -7.31 -4.19 -4.60
N TYR A 101 -6.74 -3.77 -5.73
CA TYR A 101 -6.55 -4.61 -6.90
C TYR A 101 -5.51 -5.69 -6.62
N PHE A 102 -4.34 -5.30 -6.11
CA PHE A 102 -3.25 -6.24 -5.89
C PHE A 102 -3.51 -7.17 -4.71
N SER A 103 -4.21 -6.72 -3.66
CA SER A 103 -4.63 -7.60 -2.55
C SER A 103 -5.68 -8.61 -2.99
N THR A 104 -6.67 -8.19 -3.78
CA THR A 104 -7.67 -9.11 -4.37
C THR A 104 -6.98 -10.14 -5.26
N LEU A 105 -6.11 -9.69 -6.16
CA LEU A 105 -5.32 -10.58 -7.03
C LEU A 105 -4.48 -11.55 -6.20
N THR A 106 -3.81 -11.09 -5.14
CA THR A 106 -2.97 -11.93 -4.28
C THR A 106 -3.78 -12.99 -3.55
N VAL A 107 -4.96 -12.65 -3.04
CA VAL A 107 -5.85 -13.61 -2.36
C VAL A 107 -6.38 -14.64 -3.35
N ILE A 108 -6.76 -14.22 -4.57
CA ILE A 108 -7.18 -15.13 -5.65
C ILE A 108 -6.03 -16.08 -6.04
N LEU A 109 -4.83 -15.54 -6.27
CA LEU A 109 -3.65 -16.33 -6.63
C LEU A 109 -3.25 -17.31 -5.51
N ALA A 110 -3.38 -16.90 -4.24
CA ALA A 110 -3.13 -17.77 -3.10
C ALA A 110 -4.14 -18.93 -3.04
N TYR A 111 -5.41 -18.64 -3.27
CA TYR A 111 -6.44 -19.66 -3.38
C TYR A 111 -6.18 -20.61 -4.56
N ILE A 112 -5.90 -20.09 -5.75
CA ILE A 112 -5.61 -20.89 -6.95
C ILE A 112 -4.35 -21.75 -6.76
N GLY A 113 -3.28 -21.18 -6.20
CA GLY A 113 -2.04 -21.90 -5.89
C GLY A 113 -2.25 -23.08 -4.96
N TYR A 114 -3.26 -23.01 -4.12
CA TYR A 114 -3.66 -24.10 -3.26
C TYR A 114 -4.63 -25.08 -3.93
N ALA A 115 -5.70 -24.57 -4.55
CA ALA A 115 -6.79 -25.39 -5.10
C ALA A 115 -6.42 -26.06 -6.43
N LYS A 116 -5.61 -25.40 -7.27
CA LYS A 116 -5.23 -25.83 -8.62
C LYS A 116 -3.75 -25.51 -8.91
N PRO A 117 -2.79 -26.25 -8.33
CA PRO A 117 -1.36 -25.92 -8.41
C PRO A 117 -0.79 -25.94 -9.83
N PHE A 118 -1.29 -26.80 -10.73
CA PHE A 118 -0.85 -26.82 -12.13
C PHE A 118 -1.26 -25.55 -12.88
N PHE A 119 -2.50 -25.09 -12.68
CA PHE A 119 -2.99 -23.84 -13.26
C PHE A 119 -2.24 -22.62 -12.68
N PHE A 120 -1.94 -22.66 -11.37
CA PHE A 120 -1.12 -21.64 -10.75
C PHE A 120 0.28 -21.55 -11.38
N GLN A 121 0.92 -22.68 -11.67
CA GLN A 121 2.24 -22.69 -12.32
C GLN A 121 2.21 -22.01 -13.69
N GLN A 122 1.14 -22.22 -14.47
CA GLN A 122 0.94 -21.55 -15.77
C GLN A 122 0.74 -20.03 -15.61
N ILE A 123 -0.06 -19.59 -14.63
CA ILE A 123 -0.25 -18.16 -14.35
C ILE A 123 1.04 -17.51 -13.86
N MET A 124 1.84 -18.25 -13.09
CA MET A 124 3.08 -17.78 -12.48
C MET A 124 4.25 -17.64 -13.45
N GLU A 125 4.03 -17.90 -14.74
CA GLU A 125 4.98 -17.53 -15.78
C GLU A 125 5.29 -16.02 -15.71
N LYS A 126 6.58 -15.68 -15.78
CA LYS A 126 7.08 -14.31 -15.56
C LYS A 126 6.33 -13.27 -16.40
N ARG A 127 6.05 -13.59 -17.67
CA ARG A 127 5.34 -12.70 -18.60
C ARG A 127 3.90 -12.44 -18.15
N THR A 128 3.16 -13.49 -17.80
CA THR A 128 1.76 -13.39 -17.38
C THR A 128 1.62 -12.59 -16.09
N VAL A 129 2.48 -12.85 -15.10
CA VAL A 129 2.49 -12.09 -13.85
C VAL A 129 2.78 -10.61 -14.11
N THR A 130 3.80 -10.29 -14.92
CA THR A 130 4.12 -8.89 -15.25
C THR A 130 2.96 -8.19 -15.94
N VAL A 131 2.29 -8.85 -16.90
CA VAL A 131 1.11 -8.27 -17.57
C VAL A 131 -0.04 -8.02 -16.59
N LEU A 132 -0.31 -8.96 -15.67
CA LEU A 132 -1.35 -8.78 -14.64
C LEU A 132 -1.09 -7.56 -13.76
N PHE A 133 0.15 -7.37 -13.30
CA PHE A 133 0.52 -6.20 -12.50
C PHE A 133 0.42 -4.91 -13.33
N LEU A 134 0.91 -4.90 -14.58
CA LEU A 134 0.82 -3.73 -15.46
C LEU A 134 -0.63 -3.30 -15.70
N VAL A 135 -1.52 -4.26 -15.97
CA VAL A 135 -2.96 -3.99 -16.12
C VAL A 135 -3.53 -3.39 -14.84
N GLY A 136 -3.15 -3.92 -13.66
CA GLY A 136 -3.59 -3.35 -12.39
C GLY A 136 -3.03 -1.95 -12.13
N TYR A 137 -1.80 -1.62 -12.55
CA TYR A 137 -1.25 -0.26 -12.49
C TYR A 137 -2.08 0.72 -13.34
N VAL A 138 -2.29 0.38 -14.62
CA VAL A 138 -3.07 1.21 -15.55
C VAL A 138 -4.49 1.41 -15.02
N TRP A 139 -5.12 0.33 -14.56
CA TRP A 139 -6.49 0.39 -14.07
C TRP A 139 -6.62 1.19 -12.76
N SER A 140 -5.64 1.08 -11.86
CA SER A 140 -5.59 1.90 -10.64
C SER A 140 -5.44 3.39 -10.96
N ALA A 141 -4.69 3.75 -12.00
CA ALA A 141 -4.50 5.14 -12.41
C ALA A 141 -5.79 5.72 -12.96
N ILE A 142 -6.48 4.98 -13.82
CA ILE A 142 -7.81 5.34 -14.35
C ILE A 142 -8.81 5.52 -13.21
N THR A 143 -8.80 4.59 -12.25
CA THR A 143 -9.66 4.64 -11.06
C THR A 143 -9.43 5.91 -10.24
N VAL A 144 -8.18 6.31 -9.97
CA VAL A 144 -7.88 7.54 -9.22
C VAL A 144 -8.50 8.76 -9.88
N ILE A 145 -8.43 8.83 -11.22
CA ILE A 145 -9.03 9.93 -11.99
C ILE A 145 -10.55 9.95 -11.79
N PHE A 146 -11.21 8.79 -11.74
CA PHE A 146 -12.68 8.73 -11.57
C PHE A 146 -13.18 8.81 -10.14
N VAL A 147 -12.34 8.56 -9.13
CA VAL A 147 -12.73 8.72 -7.71
C VAL A 147 -12.69 10.17 -7.28
N LEU A 148 -11.71 10.93 -7.75
CA LEU A 148 -11.57 12.37 -7.50
C LEU A 148 -11.53 13.14 -8.82
N PRO A 149 -12.61 13.09 -9.63
CA PRO A 149 -12.59 13.61 -10.99
C PRO A 149 -12.47 15.12 -11.05
N ARG A 150 -13.02 15.86 -10.08
CA ARG A 150 -12.83 17.31 -10.00
C ARG A 150 -11.36 17.66 -9.74
N VAL A 151 -10.70 16.96 -8.82
CA VAL A 151 -9.27 17.20 -8.53
C VAL A 151 -8.40 16.83 -9.74
N PHE A 152 -8.62 15.66 -10.34
CA PHE A 152 -7.71 15.17 -11.37
C PHE A 152 -8.12 15.51 -12.80
N ALA A 153 -9.37 15.29 -13.20
CA ALA A 153 -9.81 15.53 -14.57
C ALA A 153 -10.04 17.02 -14.88
N VAL A 154 -10.50 17.80 -13.90
CA VAL A 154 -10.75 19.25 -14.06
C VAL A 154 -9.49 20.05 -13.70
N HIS A 155 -8.97 19.95 -12.47
CA HIS A 155 -7.88 20.82 -12.03
C HIS A 155 -6.48 20.36 -12.45
N PHE A 156 -6.16 19.07 -12.33
CA PHE A 156 -4.80 18.59 -12.59
C PHE A 156 -4.51 18.35 -14.08
N LEU A 157 -5.45 17.73 -14.81
CA LEU A 157 -5.29 17.36 -16.21
C LEU A 157 -5.96 18.36 -17.17
N GLU A 158 -6.90 19.17 -16.69
CA GLU A 158 -7.64 20.16 -17.51
C GLU A 158 -8.34 19.54 -18.75
N ILE A 159 -8.76 18.27 -18.65
CA ILE A 159 -9.41 17.54 -19.76
C ILE A 159 -10.93 17.73 -19.75
N MET A 160 -11.51 17.92 -18.56
CA MET A 160 -12.96 18.00 -18.35
C MET A 160 -13.34 19.36 -17.77
N ARG A 161 -14.57 19.81 -18.04
CA ARG A 161 -15.08 21.07 -17.48
C ARG A 161 -15.60 20.88 -16.06
N ALA A 162 -15.58 21.94 -15.26
CA ALA A 162 -16.04 21.92 -13.86
C ALA A 162 -17.55 21.60 -13.70
N ASP A 163 -18.36 21.88 -14.72
CA ASP A 163 -19.80 21.63 -14.78
C ASP A 163 -20.15 20.19 -15.23
N SER A 164 -19.16 19.35 -15.50
CA SER A 164 -19.38 17.98 -15.94
C SER A 164 -20.02 17.13 -14.83
N ASN A 165 -21.02 16.32 -15.19
CA ASN A 165 -21.64 15.38 -14.25
C ASN A 165 -20.72 14.18 -14.00
N PHE A 166 -20.08 14.16 -12.82
CA PHE A 166 -19.17 13.10 -12.42
C PHE A 166 -19.82 11.99 -11.57
N VAL A 167 -21.13 12.06 -11.31
CA VAL A 167 -21.85 11.04 -10.52
C VAL A 167 -21.72 9.65 -11.15
N PRO A 168 -21.99 9.43 -12.46
CA PRO A 168 -21.90 8.08 -13.03
C PRO A 168 -20.52 7.41 -12.92
N PRO A 169 -19.39 8.05 -13.30
CA PRO A 169 -18.08 7.40 -13.18
C PRO A 169 -17.65 7.16 -11.73
N GLN A 170 -18.00 8.06 -10.80
CA GLN A 170 -17.68 7.86 -9.38
C GLN A 170 -18.48 6.69 -8.80
N MET A 171 -19.77 6.58 -9.12
CA MET A 171 -20.61 5.45 -8.68
C MET A 171 -20.17 4.12 -9.29
N ALA A 172 -19.79 4.10 -10.57
CA ALA A 172 -19.22 2.91 -11.21
C ALA A 172 -17.94 2.46 -10.49
N THR A 173 -17.10 3.42 -10.10
CA THR A 173 -15.85 3.13 -9.41
C THR A 173 -16.10 2.58 -8.00
N ILE A 174 -17.00 3.18 -7.24
CA ILE A 174 -17.37 2.67 -5.90
C ILE A 174 -17.99 1.28 -5.98
N ALA A 175 -18.89 1.05 -6.93
CA ALA A 175 -19.48 -0.26 -7.16
C ALA A 175 -18.40 -1.32 -7.44
N MET A 176 -17.45 -1.01 -8.32
CA MET A 176 -16.31 -1.88 -8.58
C MET A 176 -15.47 -2.13 -7.31
N PHE A 177 -15.22 -1.11 -6.49
CA PHE A 177 -14.47 -1.25 -5.23
C PHE A 177 -15.17 -2.21 -4.27
N LEU A 178 -16.49 -2.05 -4.11
CA LEU A 178 -17.31 -2.93 -3.28
C LEU A 178 -17.31 -4.36 -3.81
N ILE A 179 -17.41 -4.55 -5.12
CA ILE A 179 -17.34 -5.87 -5.77
C ILE A 179 -15.97 -6.52 -5.52
N LEU A 180 -14.87 -5.80 -5.74
CA LEU A 180 -13.52 -6.33 -5.51
C LEU A 180 -13.29 -6.66 -4.04
N TYR A 181 -13.72 -5.78 -3.13
CA TYR A 181 -13.63 -6.03 -1.70
C TYR A 181 -14.43 -7.28 -1.30
N PHE A 182 -15.64 -7.43 -1.82
CA PHE A 182 -16.47 -8.61 -1.58
C PHE A 182 -15.83 -9.88 -2.14
N VAL A 183 -15.35 -9.86 -3.39
CA VAL A 183 -14.63 -10.98 -4.02
C VAL A 183 -13.42 -11.37 -3.17
N MET A 184 -12.63 -10.39 -2.72
CA MET A 184 -11.49 -10.62 -1.84
C MET A 184 -11.92 -11.30 -0.54
N LEU A 185 -13.00 -10.86 0.12
CA LEU A 185 -13.52 -11.49 1.34
C LEU A 185 -14.00 -12.93 1.11
N VAL A 186 -14.69 -13.18 -0.01
CA VAL A 186 -15.14 -14.54 -0.38
C VAL A 186 -13.96 -15.47 -0.57
N PHE A 187 -12.97 -15.09 -1.40
CA PHE A 187 -11.78 -15.91 -1.61
C PHE A 187 -10.94 -16.05 -0.34
N TYR A 188 -10.90 -15.03 0.51
CA TYR A 188 -10.25 -15.08 1.81
C TYR A 188 -10.91 -16.14 2.71
N ALA A 189 -12.24 -16.10 2.84
CA ALA A 189 -13.00 -17.08 3.61
C ALA A 189 -12.83 -18.50 3.05
N MET A 190 -12.92 -18.68 1.73
CA MET A 190 -12.68 -19.97 1.06
C MET A 190 -11.27 -20.49 1.33
N THR A 191 -10.26 -19.62 1.33
CA THR A 191 -8.88 -19.96 1.64
C THR A 191 -8.74 -20.45 3.09
N VAL A 192 -9.35 -19.74 4.05
CA VAL A 192 -9.38 -20.14 5.47
C VAL A 192 -10.09 -21.48 5.66
N LEU A 193 -11.24 -21.69 5.00
CA LEU A 193 -11.98 -22.96 5.09
C LEU A 193 -11.15 -24.12 4.54
N LYS A 194 -10.54 -23.96 3.37
CA LYS A 194 -9.66 -24.97 2.75
C LYS A 194 -8.44 -25.28 3.63
N ILE A 195 -7.89 -24.28 4.30
CA ILE A 195 -6.83 -24.45 5.31
C ILE A 195 -7.34 -25.31 6.46
N ARG A 196 -8.48 -24.97 7.06
CA ARG A 196 -9.03 -25.73 8.20
C ARG A 196 -9.28 -27.20 7.86
N THR A 197 -9.92 -27.49 6.73
CA THR A 197 -10.19 -28.86 6.28
C THR A 197 -8.90 -29.67 6.11
N HIS A 198 -7.84 -29.06 5.62
CA HIS A 198 -6.59 -29.76 5.34
C HIS A 198 -5.70 -29.93 6.58
N LYS A 199 -5.84 -29.08 7.62
CA LYS A 199 -5.18 -29.28 8.91
C LYS A 199 -5.61 -30.60 9.55
N VAL A 200 -6.91 -30.91 9.46
CA VAL A 200 -7.47 -32.18 9.96
C VAL A 200 -6.84 -33.35 9.23
N LEU A 201 -6.74 -33.28 7.90
CA LEU A 201 -6.15 -34.34 7.07
C LEU A 201 -4.65 -34.57 7.38
N ILE A 202 -3.87 -33.49 7.58
CA ILE A 202 -2.42 -33.59 7.91
C ILE A 202 -2.20 -34.19 9.29
N THR A 203 -3.05 -33.86 10.27
CA THR A 203 -2.88 -34.34 11.65
C THR A 203 -3.07 -35.86 11.74
N SER A 204 -3.83 -36.44 10.81
CA SER A 204 -4.13 -37.86 10.76
C SER A 204 -3.15 -38.72 9.92
N GLY A 205 -2.07 -38.15 9.37
CA GLY A 205 -1.17 -38.91 8.49
C GLY A 205 0.26 -38.37 8.40
N SER A 206 1.19 -39.23 7.94
CA SER A 206 2.60 -38.89 7.65
C SER A 206 2.68 -37.89 6.48
N SER A 207 2.44 -36.61 6.77
CA SER A 207 2.46 -35.54 5.77
C SER A 207 3.87 -35.31 5.23
N SER A 208 4.00 -35.28 3.89
CA SER A 208 5.23 -34.90 3.21
C SER A 208 5.67 -33.46 3.52
N ASN A 209 6.99 -33.23 3.57
CA ASN A 209 7.59 -31.91 3.84
C ASN A 209 7.11 -30.81 2.87
N LEU A 210 6.73 -31.19 1.65
CA LEU A 210 6.22 -30.27 0.62
C LEU A 210 4.88 -29.63 1.03
N ILE A 211 3.97 -30.42 1.59
CA ILE A 211 2.65 -29.97 2.03
C ILE A 211 2.81 -28.93 3.15
N ARG A 212 3.65 -29.21 4.15
CA ARG A 212 3.95 -28.28 5.25
C ARG A 212 4.56 -26.97 4.74
N LYS A 213 5.39 -27.02 3.69
CA LYS A 213 5.96 -25.81 3.08
C LYS A 213 4.87 -24.94 2.43
N ARG A 214 3.97 -25.53 1.63
CA ARG A 214 2.84 -24.82 0.99
C ARG A 214 1.90 -24.20 2.02
N TRP A 215 1.61 -24.96 3.07
CA TRP A 215 0.81 -24.51 4.21
C TRP A 215 1.36 -23.24 4.86
N ASN A 216 2.65 -23.22 5.16
CA ASN A 216 3.29 -22.06 5.78
C ASN A 216 3.26 -20.80 4.90
N VAL A 217 3.37 -20.96 3.58
CA VAL A 217 3.23 -19.85 2.63
C VAL A 217 1.82 -19.26 2.68
N LEU A 218 0.80 -20.12 2.69
CA LEU A 218 -0.59 -19.69 2.71
C LEU A 218 -0.96 -18.96 4.01
N ILE A 219 -0.53 -19.48 5.16
CA ILE A 219 -0.68 -18.77 6.45
C ILE A 219 0.00 -17.41 6.40
N SER A 220 1.20 -17.31 5.82
CA SER A 220 1.91 -16.04 5.70
C SER A 220 1.12 -15.03 4.88
N ILE A 221 0.50 -15.46 3.77
CA ILE A 221 -0.35 -14.59 2.95
C ILE A 221 -1.60 -14.12 3.72
N LEU A 222 -2.25 -15.01 4.49
CA LEU A 222 -3.41 -14.61 5.29
C LEU A 222 -3.06 -13.60 6.39
N ILE A 223 -1.97 -13.84 7.12
CA ILE A 223 -1.46 -12.90 8.12
C ILE A 223 -1.14 -11.55 7.46
N TYR A 224 -0.54 -11.59 6.27
CA TYR A 224 -0.25 -10.38 5.51
C TYR A 224 -1.51 -9.59 5.11
N CYS A 225 -2.53 -10.28 4.56
CA CYS A 225 -3.72 -9.61 4.03
C CYS A 225 -4.69 -9.13 5.12
N THR A 226 -4.73 -9.75 6.31
CA THR A 226 -5.78 -9.45 7.30
C THR A 226 -5.71 -8.01 7.81
N PRO A 227 -4.58 -7.53 8.38
CA PRO A 227 -4.56 -6.22 9.01
C PRO A 227 -4.84 -5.06 8.05
N PRO A 228 -4.22 -4.97 6.85
CA PRO A 228 -4.49 -3.84 5.98
C PRO A 228 -5.88 -3.86 5.34
N ASN A 229 -6.49 -5.04 5.15
CA ASN A 229 -7.85 -5.15 4.64
C ASN A 229 -8.90 -4.58 5.61
N ILE A 230 -8.66 -4.63 6.93
CA ILE A 230 -9.51 -3.94 7.92
C ILE A 230 -9.53 -2.43 7.65
N PHE A 231 -8.37 -1.84 7.35
CA PHE A 231 -8.27 -0.42 7.00
C PHE A 231 -8.86 -0.08 5.63
N VAL A 232 -8.89 -1.03 4.68
CA VAL A 232 -9.66 -0.84 3.43
C VAL A 232 -11.15 -0.68 3.73
N GLY A 233 -11.70 -1.47 4.66
CA GLY A 233 -13.08 -1.32 5.12
C GLY A 233 -13.39 0.09 5.64
N LEU A 234 -12.46 0.69 6.40
CA LEU A 234 -12.59 2.07 6.87
C LEU A 234 -12.54 3.09 5.74
N ALA A 235 -11.65 2.88 4.75
CA ALA A 235 -11.55 3.76 3.59
C ALA A 235 -12.81 3.77 2.72
N LEU A 236 -13.52 2.63 2.62
CA LEU A 236 -14.78 2.53 1.88
C LEU A 236 -15.85 3.50 2.41
N ALA A 237 -15.91 3.73 3.72
CA ALA A 237 -16.83 4.71 4.30
C ALA A 237 -16.57 6.12 3.77
N GLY A 238 -15.30 6.51 3.62
CA GLY A 238 -14.90 7.78 3.01
C GLY A 238 -15.34 7.90 1.56
N TYR A 239 -15.16 6.85 0.75
CA TYR A 239 -15.59 6.88 -0.66
C TYR A 239 -17.11 6.98 -0.81
N ILE A 240 -17.87 6.27 0.04
CA ILE A 240 -19.34 6.38 0.06
C ILE A 240 -19.76 7.81 0.43
N CYS A 241 -19.11 8.40 1.42
CA CYS A 241 -19.32 9.80 1.79
C CYS A 241 -19.05 10.76 0.63
N ASP A 242 -17.91 10.63 -0.05
CA ASP A 242 -17.54 11.50 -1.16
C ASP A 242 -18.52 11.40 -2.34
N ALA A 243 -18.99 10.20 -2.66
CA ALA A 243 -20.04 10.04 -3.68
C ALA A 243 -21.40 10.54 -3.23
N SER A 244 -21.76 10.41 -1.95
CA SER A 244 -23.03 10.95 -1.45
C SER A 244 -23.10 12.47 -1.60
N ILE A 245 -21.96 13.16 -1.44
CA ILE A 245 -21.84 14.60 -1.62
C ILE A 245 -21.89 14.97 -3.10
N GLU A 246 -21.24 14.21 -3.98
CA GLU A 246 -21.35 14.41 -5.44
C GLU A 246 -22.77 14.15 -5.96
N ILE A 247 -23.49 13.14 -5.45
CA ILE A 247 -24.90 12.88 -5.82
C ILE A 247 -25.80 14.06 -5.44
N GLN A 248 -25.52 14.72 -4.32
CA GLN A 248 -26.24 15.92 -3.89
C GLN A 248 -25.78 17.19 -4.63
N ASP A 249 -24.85 17.05 -5.59
CA ASP A 249 -24.24 18.13 -6.37
C ASP A 249 -23.55 19.20 -5.50
N LEU A 250 -23.19 18.87 -4.25
CA LEU A 250 -22.63 19.84 -3.31
C LEU A 250 -21.19 20.24 -3.66
N TRP A 251 -20.51 19.48 -4.52
CA TRP A 251 -19.20 19.82 -5.07
C TRP A 251 -19.27 20.76 -6.27
N ASN A 252 -20.46 21.02 -6.81
CA ASN A 252 -20.64 21.96 -7.90
C ASN A 252 -20.60 23.40 -7.34
N PRO A 253 -19.60 24.22 -7.71
CA PRO A 253 -19.50 25.59 -7.22
C PRO A 253 -20.72 26.45 -7.55
N ASP A 254 -21.44 26.13 -8.65
CA ASP A 254 -22.61 26.88 -9.10
C ASP A 254 -23.83 26.72 -8.17
N GLN A 255 -23.84 25.69 -7.32
CA GLN A 255 -24.90 25.47 -6.31
C GLN A 255 -24.76 26.42 -5.11
N TRP A 256 -23.60 27.06 -4.95
CA TRP A 256 -23.29 27.90 -3.79
C TRP A 256 -23.41 29.38 -4.15
N PRO A 257 -24.03 30.21 -3.29
CA PRO A 257 -24.18 31.64 -3.57
C PRO A 257 -22.85 32.40 -3.56
N SER A 258 -21.83 31.86 -2.89
CA SER A 258 -20.46 32.40 -2.84
C SER A 258 -19.46 31.32 -2.40
N ILE A 259 -18.17 31.53 -2.68
CA ILE A 259 -17.08 30.66 -2.19
C ILE A 259 -17.07 30.59 -0.66
N GLU A 260 -17.32 31.72 0.02
CA GLU A 260 -17.41 31.79 1.48
C GLU A 260 -18.52 30.89 2.04
N ALA A 261 -19.64 30.73 1.32
CA ALA A 261 -20.72 29.84 1.73
C ALA A 261 -20.31 28.36 1.63
N LEU A 262 -19.59 28.00 0.57
CA LEU A 262 -19.01 26.66 0.41
C LEU A 262 -17.98 26.37 1.49
N GLU A 263 -17.05 27.30 1.77
CA GLU A 263 -16.05 27.14 2.84
C GLU A 263 -16.70 26.99 4.22
N LYS A 264 -17.72 27.82 4.50
CA LYS A 264 -18.50 27.71 5.74
C LYS A 264 -19.20 26.35 5.86
N TRP A 265 -19.73 25.82 4.76
CA TRP A 265 -20.32 24.49 4.75
C TRP A 265 -19.27 23.40 4.94
N LEU A 266 -18.13 23.46 4.25
CA LEU A 266 -17.02 22.52 4.46
C LEU A 266 -16.54 22.52 5.91
N ALA A 267 -16.56 23.67 6.57
CA ALA A 267 -16.15 23.81 7.96
C ALA A 267 -17.18 23.31 8.98
N THR A 268 -18.49 23.47 8.71
CA THR A 268 -19.53 23.27 9.75
C THR A 268 -20.70 22.39 9.33
N GLY A 269 -21.00 22.27 8.04
CA GLY A 269 -22.14 21.53 7.50
C GLY A 269 -21.78 20.20 6.85
N ASP A 270 -20.51 19.94 6.56
CA ASP A 270 -20.05 18.66 6.00
C ASP A 270 -20.08 17.57 7.08
N ASN A 271 -21.21 16.87 7.16
CA ASN A 271 -21.41 15.70 8.04
C ASN A 271 -20.42 14.57 7.76
N CYS A 272 -19.80 14.54 6.57
CA CYS A 272 -18.83 13.54 6.18
C CYS A 272 -17.38 13.94 6.48
N SER A 273 -17.13 15.17 6.92
CA SER A 273 -15.78 15.71 7.17
C SER A 273 -14.94 14.77 8.05
N ASN A 274 -15.49 14.32 9.18
CA ASN A 274 -14.81 13.39 10.10
C ASN A 274 -14.50 12.03 9.46
N ILE A 275 -15.41 11.50 8.64
CA ILE A 275 -15.23 10.22 7.95
C ILE A 275 -14.17 10.37 6.85
N ARG A 276 -14.16 11.49 6.12
CA ARG A 276 -13.15 11.80 5.11
C ARG A 276 -11.76 11.94 5.74
N VAL A 277 -11.65 12.68 6.85
CA VAL A 277 -10.39 12.81 7.60
C VAL A 277 -9.91 11.45 8.10
N LEU A 278 -10.81 10.63 8.66
CA LEU A 278 -10.47 9.27 9.08
C LEU A 278 -10.01 8.41 7.91
N SER A 279 -10.72 8.42 6.78
CA SER A 279 -10.36 7.68 5.57
C SER A 279 -8.99 8.11 5.05
N GLN A 280 -8.73 9.42 4.95
CA GLN A 280 -7.46 9.96 4.49
C GLN A 280 -6.32 9.61 5.46
N ALA A 281 -6.49 9.83 6.76
CA ALA A 281 -5.48 9.51 7.78
C ALA A 281 -5.19 8.01 7.88
N SER A 282 -6.19 7.16 7.62
CA SER A 282 -6.01 5.71 7.58
C SER A 282 -5.05 5.25 6.47
N THR A 283 -4.77 6.08 5.48
CA THR A 283 -3.83 5.77 4.38
C THR A 283 -2.45 5.42 4.89
N ASN A 284 -1.83 6.32 5.67
CA ASN A 284 -0.47 6.10 6.16
C ASN A 284 -0.44 4.96 7.19
N ILE A 285 -1.49 4.83 8.00
CA ILE A 285 -1.65 3.68 8.90
C ILE A 285 -1.69 2.37 8.08
N ARG A 286 -2.49 2.33 7.01
CA ARG A 286 -2.58 1.15 6.14
C ARG A 286 -1.26 0.87 5.43
N LEU A 287 -0.59 1.86 4.85
CA LEU A 287 0.71 1.69 4.19
C LEU A 287 1.77 1.17 5.18
N PHE A 288 1.78 1.71 6.40
CA PHE A 288 2.65 1.26 7.48
C PHE A 288 2.36 -0.21 7.81
N VAL A 289 1.10 -0.53 8.13
CA VAL A 289 0.67 -1.87 8.50
C VAL A 289 0.95 -2.86 7.37
N THR A 290 0.68 -2.50 6.12
CA THR A 290 0.92 -3.35 4.94
C THR A 290 2.41 -3.67 4.80
N SER A 291 3.25 -2.65 4.79
CA SER A 291 4.68 -2.81 4.57
C SER A 291 5.35 -3.51 5.75
N PHE A 292 4.98 -3.15 6.99
CA PHE A 292 5.48 -3.80 8.19
C PHE A 292 5.07 -5.28 8.27
N THR A 293 3.80 -5.58 7.96
CA THR A 293 3.32 -6.96 7.93
C THR A 293 3.99 -7.76 6.82
N ALA A 294 4.40 -7.14 5.70
CA ALA A 294 5.23 -7.80 4.67
C ALA A 294 6.51 -8.39 5.27
N LEU A 295 7.23 -7.56 6.02
CA LEU A 295 8.51 -7.90 6.63
C LEU A 295 8.37 -9.01 7.67
N ILE A 296 7.27 -9.00 8.42
CA ILE A 296 6.99 -10.01 9.44
C ILE A 296 6.41 -11.28 8.84
N ALA A 297 5.46 -11.23 7.91
CA ALA A 297 4.72 -12.39 7.45
C ALA A 297 5.57 -13.28 6.53
N PHE A 298 6.33 -12.68 5.60
CA PHE A 298 7.06 -13.46 4.62
C PHE A 298 8.41 -13.94 5.14
N ARG A 299 8.61 -15.26 5.12
CA ARG A 299 9.83 -15.93 5.61
C ARG A 299 11.12 -15.40 4.95
N GLU A 300 11.05 -15.07 3.67
CA GLU A 300 12.21 -14.59 2.89
C GLU A 300 12.69 -13.22 3.38
N TYR A 301 11.76 -12.31 3.68
CA TYR A 301 12.05 -11.01 4.28
C TYR A 301 12.58 -11.16 5.71
N ARG A 302 11.91 -11.94 6.57
CA ARG A 302 12.39 -12.22 7.94
C ARG A 302 13.83 -12.73 7.96
N LYS A 303 14.15 -13.73 7.13
CA LYS A 303 15.50 -14.28 7.04
C LYS A 303 16.52 -13.24 6.59
N SER A 304 16.15 -12.41 5.63
CA SER A 304 17.03 -11.36 5.09
C SER A 304 17.31 -10.28 6.14
N ILE A 305 16.28 -9.85 6.88
CA ILE A 305 16.42 -8.89 7.98
C ILE A 305 17.30 -9.46 9.09
N VAL A 306 17.05 -10.69 9.56
CA VAL A 306 17.87 -11.31 10.61
C VAL A 306 19.34 -11.43 10.19
N ARG A 307 19.61 -11.82 8.95
CA ARG A 307 20.98 -11.86 8.42
C ARG A 307 21.61 -10.46 8.37
N GLY A 308 20.89 -9.46 7.87
CA GLY A 308 21.35 -8.08 7.83
C GLY A 308 21.66 -7.52 9.22
N MET A 309 20.76 -7.72 10.18
CA MET A 309 20.96 -7.30 11.57
C MET A 309 22.15 -8.02 12.21
N ALA A 310 22.35 -9.31 11.94
CA ALA A 310 23.51 -10.04 12.45
C ALA A 310 24.83 -9.45 11.91
N VAL A 311 24.87 -9.05 10.63
CA VAL A 311 26.05 -8.40 10.03
C VAL A 311 26.31 -7.03 10.67
N VAL A 312 25.28 -6.20 10.81
CA VAL A 312 25.39 -4.87 11.45
C VAL A 312 25.81 -5.00 12.91
N TRP A 313 25.21 -5.95 13.65
CA TRP A 313 25.52 -6.23 15.04
C TRP A 313 26.98 -6.70 15.21
N ASN A 314 27.44 -7.62 14.36
CA ASN A 314 28.83 -8.08 14.38
C ASN A 314 29.80 -6.94 14.06
N ALA A 315 29.47 -6.08 13.09
CA ALA A 315 30.28 -4.90 12.77
C ALA A 315 30.33 -3.88 13.92
N ALA A 316 29.20 -3.65 14.61
CA ALA A 316 29.12 -2.78 15.77
C ALA A 316 29.93 -3.34 16.96
N LEU A 317 29.79 -4.64 17.25
CA LEU A 317 30.59 -5.33 18.27
C LEU A 317 32.09 -5.24 17.99
N VAL A 318 32.50 -5.40 16.73
CA VAL A 318 33.91 -5.23 16.32
C VAL A 318 34.40 -3.80 16.54
N ARG A 319 33.56 -2.77 16.45
CA ARG A 319 33.97 -1.39 16.75
C ARG A 319 34.01 -1.07 18.24
N ILE A 320 33.08 -1.63 19.01
CA ILE A 320 32.92 -1.29 20.44
C ILE A 320 33.81 -2.13 21.34
N LEU A 321 34.03 -3.42 21.03
CA LEU A 321 34.77 -4.32 21.90
C LEU A 321 36.30 -4.12 21.79
N PRO A 322 37.00 -3.97 22.93
CA PRO A 322 38.46 -3.99 22.99
C PRO A 322 39.03 -5.27 22.36
N SER A 323 40.21 -5.15 21.73
CA SER A 323 40.90 -6.28 21.08
C SER A 323 41.12 -7.47 22.02
N SER A 324 41.31 -7.22 23.31
CA SER A 324 41.49 -8.24 24.36
C SER A 324 40.24 -9.09 24.63
N ILE A 325 39.04 -8.54 24.42
CA ILE A 325 37.78 -9.29 24.53
C ILE A 325 37.48 -10.02 23.21
N ARG A 326 37.85 -9.41 22.08
CA ARG A 326 37.64 -9.97 20.74
C ARG A 326 38.37 -11.29 20.54
N SER A 327 39.59 -11.40 21.04
CA SER A 327 40.37 -12.65 20.94
C SER A 327 39.75 -13.81 21.72
N LYS A 328 39.03 -13.53 22.81
CA LYS A 328 38.37 -14.55 23.64
C LYS A 328 37.05 -15.05 23.07
N MET A 329 36.33 -14.23 22.30
CA MET A 329 35.00 -14.61 21.79
C MET A 329 35.05 -15.42 20.48
N HIS A 330 36.23 -15.74 19.92
CA HIS A 330 36.34 -16.39 18.60
C HIS A 330 35.38 -15.79 17.55
N ILE A 331 35.18 -14.46 17.58
CA ILE A 331 34.37 -13.77 16.56
C ILE A 331 35.20 -13.79 15.29
N SER A 332 34.97 -14.80 14.46
CA SER A 332 35.49 -14.85 13.10
C SER A 332 35.04 -13.56 12.42
N SER A 333 35.99 -12.80 11.87
CA SER A 333 35.69 -11.63 11.04
C SER A 333 34.57 -12.01 10.08
N PRO A 334 33.55 -11.16 9.88
CA PRO A 334 32.50 -11.45 8.93
C PRO A 334 33.15 -11.57 7.56
N VAL A 335 33.45 -12.80 7.15
CA VAL A 335 33.83 -13.09 5.78
C VAL A 335 32.57 -12.79 5.01
N PHE A 336 32.53 -11.61 4.40
CA PHE A 336 31.55 -11.25 3.39
C PHE A 336 31.78 -12.20 2.23
N ILE A 337 31.24 -13.42 2.35
CA ILE A 337 31.01 -14.28 1.20
C ILE A 337 29.86 -13.61 0.46
N VAL A 338 30.20 -12.58 -0.30
CA VAL A 338 29.37 -12.12 -1.41
C VAL A 338 29.34 -13.32 -2.34
N HIS A 339 28.32 -14.16 -2.20
CA HIS A 339 27.96 -15.08 -3.27
C HIS A 339 27.60 -14.19 -4.46
N SER A 340 28.61 -13.86 -5.26
CA SER A 340 28.43 -13.35 -6.59
C SER A 340 27.74 -14.48 -7.34
N THR A 341 26.40 -14.45 -7.32
CA THR A 341 25.60 -15.27 -8.22
C THR A 341 25.94 -14.80 -9.61
N ALA A 342 26.95 -15.45 -10.21
CA ALA A 342 27.16 -15.42 -11.65
C ALA A 342 25.83 -15.86 -12.26
N ILE A 343 25.08 -14.88 -12.77
CA ILE A 343 23.92 -15.11 -13.62
C ILE A 343 24.52 -15.73 -14.88
N SER A 344 24.60 -17.07 -14.93
CA SER A 344 24.83 -17.76 -16.19
C SER A 344 23.56 -17.57 -17.01
N SER A 345 23.59 -16.59 -17.91
CA SER A 345 22.65 -16.47 -19.01
C SER A 345 22.85 -17.67 -19.93
N ASN A 346 22.19 -18.78 -19.63
CA ASN A 346 21.94 -19.82 -20.61
C ASN A 346 20.48 -19.70 -21.03
N THR A 347 20.31 -19.23 -22.27
CA THR A 347 19.16 -19.30 -23.19
C THR A 347 17.83 -18.73 -22.71
#